data_AF-A0A800L797-F1
#
_entry.id   AF-A0A800L797-F1
#
_cell.length_a   1.000
_cell.length_b   1.000
_cell.length_c   1.000
_cell.angle_alpha   90.00
_cell.angle_beta   90.00
_cell.angle_gamma   90.00
#
_symmetry.space_group_name_H-M   'P 1'
#
loop_
_entity.id
_entity.type
_entity.pdbx_description
1 polymer ?
#
loop_
_entity_poly.entity_id
_entity_poly.type
_entity_poly.pdbx_seq_one_letter_code
_entity_poly.pdbx_strand_id
1 'polypeptide(L)'
;MKIISITLLWFSISFCQTTKQSSGALNPNIGMSAGAYANAGTDKMDVDGFFEIQFINGLYGDVWFSNLDMDSETSLEFNSSLGWIKKVAPDLTLAGGISNNTELNLTLAEGIPDILFGTVRYESLNEFFIGGNISLFTGLAFFGINDTPSNFIGIFDLNFGPLKNIPVDLSVMSVTENSASDLFFMLKKTTTKGFTAGYTFSRERFESEETRTFTKQGHTKSITVPVQQDGFFNTIYIGVTF
;
A
#
# COMPACT_ATOMS: atom_id res chain seq x y z
N MET A 1 1.44 22.64 -3.14
CA MET A 1 2.29 21.66 -2.45
C MET A 1 1.74 20.33 -2.87
N LYS A 2 2.51 19.54 -3.64
CA LYS A 2 2.10 18.19 -4.03
C LYS A 2 2.12 17.36 -2.77
N ILE A 3 0.94 17.07 -2.21
CA ILE A 3 0.84 16.04 -1.17
C ILE A 3 0.83 14.73 -1.94
N ILE A 4 1.83 13.93 -1.61
CA ILE A 4 2.16 12.66 -2.24
C ILE A 4 0.89 11.81 -2.20
N SER A 5 0.50 11.28 -3.36
CA SER A 5 -0.57 10.31 -3.49
C SER A 5 -0.07 9.03 -2.84
N ILE A 6 -0.21 8.92 -1.52
CA ILE A 6 0.07 7.69 -0.79
C ILE A 6 -1.11 6.75 -1.08
N THR A 7 -1.03 6.07 -2.22
CA THR A 7 -1.93 4.94 -2.53
C THR A 7 -1.36 3.70 -1.83
N LEU A 8 -1.31 3.77 -0.50
CA LEU A 8 -0.96 2.64 0.34
C LEU A 8 -2.27 1.90 0.64
N LEU A 9 -2.43 0.66 0.13
CA LEU A 9 -2.29 -0.53 0.98
C LEU A 9 -2.99 -1.77 0.44
N TRP A 10 -2.17 -2.68 -0.07
CA TRP A 10 -2.25 -4.07 0.33
C TRP A 10 -0.95 -4.44 0.99
N PHE A 11 -0.73 -4.08 2.26
CA PHE A 11 0.25 -4.83 3.04
C PHE A 11 -0.34 -6.23 3.26
N SER A 12 -0.22 -7.09 2.25
CA SER A 12 0.21 -8.46 2.50
C SER A 12 1.64 -8.40 3.02
N ILE A 13 1.88 -7.74 4.16
CA ILE A 13 2.96 -8.21 5.03
C ILE A 13 2.51 -9.62 5.29
N SER A 14 3.13 -10.52 4.56
CA SER A 14 3.00 -11.93 4.73
C SER A 14 3.75 -12.26 6.02
N PHE A 15 3.31 -11.70 7.15
CA PHE A 15 3.18 -12.48 8.38
C PHE A 15 2.02 -13.47 8.21
N CYS A 16 1.96 -14.10 7.03
CA CYS A 16 1.30 -15.34 6.82
C CYS A 16 2.17 -16.36 7.57
N GLN A 17 1.76 -16.66 8.80
CA GLN A 17 1.89 -17.99 9.33
C GLN A 17 1.15 -18.95 8.38
N THR A 18 1.75 -19.26 7.24
CA THR A 18 1.39 -20.45 6.48
C THR A 18 2.68 -21.03 5.93
N THR A 19 2.92 -22.27 6.37
CA THR A 19 3.86 -23.26 5.85
C THR A 19 4.74 -22.77 4.70
N LYS A 20 6.04 -22.66 4.99
CA LYS A 20 7.15 -22.63 4.02
C LYS A 20 6.72 -23.24 2.69
N GLN A 21 6.36 -22.42 1.71
CA GLN A 21 6.18 -22.89 0.36
C GLN A 21 7.59 -22.96 -0.23
N SER A 22 8.32 -24.03 0.14
CA SER A 22 9.63 -24.29 -0.42
C SER A 22 9.43 -24.58 -1.90
N SER A 23 9.76 -23.63 -2.75
CA SER A 23 10.10 -23.91 -4.13
C SER A 23 11.10 -25.07 -4.13
N GLY A 24 10.71 -26.22 -4.69
CA GLY A 24 11.55 -27.42 -4.74
C GLY A 24 12.87 -27.25 -5.52
N ALA A 25 13.10 -26.07 -6.10
CA ALA A 25 14.30 -25.70 -6.84
C ALA A 25 15.34 -24.93 -5.98
N LEU A 26 14.99 -24.47 -4.78
CA LEU A 26 15.86 -23.62 -3.95
C LEU A 26 16.02 -24.15 -2.51
N ASN A 27 17.10 -23.68 -1.86
CA ASN A 27 17.49 -24.10 -0.52
C ASN A 27 16.32 -23.96 0.48
N PRO A 28 16.03 -24.98 1.32
CA PRO A 28 14.93 -24.93 2.31
C PRO A 28 15.06 -23.82 3.38
N ASN A 29 16.19 -23.11 3.38
CA ASN A 29 16.47 -21.96 4.22
C ASN A 29 16.03 -20.62 3.60
N ILE A 30 15.43 -20.64 2.40
CA ILE A 30 14.91 -19.47 1.70
C ILE A 30 13.41 -19.68 1.47
N GLY A 31 12.61 -18.78 2.04
CA GLY A 31 11.20 -18.60 1.70
C GLY A 31 11.06 -17.56 0.60
N MET A 32 10.13 -17.78 -0.31
CA MET A 32 9.78 -16.83 -1.37
C MET A 32 8.27 -16.77 -1.46
N SER A 33 7.74 -15.59 -1.76
CA SER A 33 6.33 -15.42 -2.10
C SER A 33 6.20 -14.34 -3.16
N ALA A 34 5.23 -14.48 -4.04
CA ALA A 34 4.84 -13.41 -4.91
C ALA A 34 3.33 -13.42 -5.14
N GLY A 35 2.81 -12.29 -5.60
CA GLY A 35 1.41 -12.18 -5.93
C GLY A 35 1.10 -11.01 -6.82
N ALA A 36 -0.07 -11.09 -7.45
CA ALA A 36 -0.66 -10.01 -8.21
C ALA A 36 -2.16 -9.92 -7.91
N TYR A 37 -2.67 -8.71 -7.84
CA TYR A 37 -4.06 -8.40 -7.50
C TYR A 37 -4.60 -7.39 -8.50
N ALA A 38 -5.80 -7.67 -9.02
CA ALA A 38 -6.59 -6.68 -9.74
C ALA A 38 -7.59 -6.09 -8.75
N ASN A 39 -7.60 -4.77 -8.63
CA ASN A 39 -8.51 -4.05 -7.76
C ASN A 39 -9.53 -3.27 -8.61
N ALA A 40 -10.78 -3.27 -8.15
CA ALA A 40 -11.84 -2.46 -8.70
C ALA A 40 -12.44 -1.64 -7.55
N GLY A 41 -12.08 -0.36 -7.54
CA GLY A 41 -12.55 0.64 -6.60
C GLY A 41 -13.77 1.41 -7.12
N THR A 42 -14.25 2.35 -6.32
CA THR A 42 -15.38 3.22 -6.67
C THR A 42 -15.10 4.08 -7.90
N ASP A 43 -13.85 4.49 -8.10
CA ASP A 43 -13.46 5.43 -9.17
C ASP A 43 -12.26 4.96 -10.01
N LYS A 44 -11.65 3.80 -9.71
CA LYS A 44 -10.40 3.33 -10.35
C LYS A 44 -10.34 1.81 -10.47
N MET A 45 -9.64 1.35 -11.50
CA MET A 45 -9.18 -0.03 -11.62
C MET A 45 -7.67 -0.04 -11.75
N ASP A 46 -7.00 -0.88 -10.97
CA ASP A 46 -5.55 -0.98 -11.00
C ASP A 46 -5.11 -2.43 -10.79
N VAL A 47 -3.83 -2.66 -11.08
CA VAL A 47 -3.15 -3.91 -10.78
C VAL A 47 -1.96 -3.62 -9.86
N ASP A 48 -1.91 -4.38 -8.77
CA ASP A 48 -0.81 -4.38 -7.82
C ASP A 48 -0.08 -5.73 -7.86
N GLY A 49 1.15 -5.74 -7.40
CA GLY A 49 1.86 -6.98 -7.15
C GLY A 49 3.08 -6.82 -6.27
N PHE A 50 3.56 -7.97 -5.80
CA PHE A 50 4.70 -8.04 -4.91
C PHE A 50 5.54 -9.29 -5.17
N PHE A 51 6.79 -9.20 -4.75
CA PHE A 51 7.72 -10.31 -4.65
C PHE A 51 8.53 -10.15 -3.36
N GLU A 52 8.57 -11.20 -2.54
CA GLU A 52 9.27 -11.24 -1.27
C GLU A 52 10.23 -12.44 -1.22
N ILE A 53 11.40 -12.22 -0.63
CA ILE A 53 12.35 -13.27 -0.25
C ILE A 53 12.70 -13.14 1.23
N GLN A 54 12.66 -14.25 1.95
CA GLN A 54 13.01 -14.31 3.37
C GLN A 54 13.99 -15.45 3.64
N PHE A 55 15.06 -15.16 4.37
CA PHE A 55 16.07 -16.12 4.78
C PHE A 55 15.81 -16.61 6.21
N ILE A 56 16.28 -17.82 6.51
CA ILE A 56 16.13 -18.45 7.85
C ILE A 56 16.74 -17.63 9.00
N ASN A 57 17.72 -16.78 8.72
CA ASN A 57 18.34 -15.89 9.70
C ASN A 57 17.50 -14.62 9.98
N GLY A 58 16.33 -14.49 9.35
CA GLY A 58 15.43 -13.36 9.51
C GLY A 58 15.69 -12.21 8.54
N LEU A 59 16.78 -12.24 7.75
CA LEU A 59 16.98 -11.27 6.67
C LEU A 59 15.85 -11.44 5.66
N TYR A 60 15.28 -10.34 5.19
CA TYR A 60 14.28 -10.36 4.14
C TYR A 60 14.46 -9.17 3.21
N GLY A 61 13.93 -9.31 2.00
CA GLY A 61 13.78 -8.20 1.08
C GLY A 61 12.57 -8.41 0.20
N ASP A 62 12.02 -7.30 -0.29
CA ASP A 62 10.81 -7.29 -1.08
C ASP A 62 10.82 -6.18 -2.12
N VAL A 63 10.02 -6.37 -3.15
CA VAL A 63 9.69 -5.39 -4.17
C VAL A 63 8.19 -5.43 -4.40
N TRP A 64 7.59 -4.26 -4.48
CA TRP A 64 6.17 -4.05 -4.71
C TRP A 64 6.01 -3.09 -5.86
N PHE A 65 4.98 -3.30 -6.66
CA PHE A 65 4.49 -2.32 -7.60
C PHE A 65 3.00 -2.13 -7.38
N SER A 66 2.55 -0.89 -7.52
CA SER A 66 1.15 -0.53 -7.38
C SER A 66 0.74 0.49 -8.42
N ASN A 67 -0.56 0.61 -8.61
CA ASN A 67 -1.15 1.54 -9.59
C ASN A 67 -0.68 1.25 -11.02
N LEU A 68 -0.55 -0.03 -11.39
CA LEU A 68 -0.47 -0.42 -12.79
C LEU A 68 -1.87 -0.31 -13.40
N ASP A 69 -2.25 0.94 -13.67
CA ASP A 69 -3.54 1.37 -14.19
C ASP A 69 -3.55 1.36 -15.74
N MET A 70 -4.76 1.28 -16.31
CA MET A 70 -5.05 1.40 -17.74
C MET A 70 -5.42 2.84 -18.15
N ASP A 71 -5.61 3.79 -17.22
CA ASP A 71 -5.92 5.20 -17.52
C ASP A 71 -4.67 6.08 -17.73
N SER A 72 -4.85 7.22 -18.41
CA SER A 72 -3.77 8.01 -19.03
C SER A 72 -2.99 8.96 -18.12
N GLU A 73 -3.33 9.04 -16.82
CA GLU A 73 -2.78 10.06 -15.89
C GLU A 73 -2.26 9.49 -14.56
N THR A 74 -1.84 8.22 -14.54
CA THR A 74 -1.42 7.55 -13.30
C THR A 74 0.10 7.44 -13.14
N SER A 75 0.53 7.64 -11.89
CA SER A 75 1.89 7.39 -11.42
C SER A 75 2.05 5.91 -11.05
N LEU A 76 3.01 5.23 -11.68
CA LEU A 76 3.39 3.88 -11.29
C LEU A 76 4.28 3.95 -10.05
N GLU A 77 3.87 3.28 -8.98
CA GLU A 77 4.60 3.27 -7.71
C GLU A 77 5.39 1.97 -7.57
N PHE A 78 6.64 2.10 -7.12
CA PHE A 78 7.53 0.97 -6.82
C PHE A 78 8.08 1.12 -5.42
N ASN A 79 7.83 0.12 -4.57
CA ASN A 79 8.46 0.03 -3.27
C ASN A 79 9.50 -1.09 -3.28
N SER A 80 10.62 -0.88 -2.60
CA SER A 80 11.57 -1.95 -2.32
C SER A 80 12.07 -1.83 -0.90
N SER A 81 12.22 -2.96 -0.23
CA SER A 81 12.67 -2.98 1.16
C SER A 81 13.72 -4.06 1.41
N LEU A 82 14.58 -3.80 2.39
CA LEU A 82 15.56 -4.73 2.91
C LEU A 82 15.62 -4.57 4.42
N GLY A 83 15.44 -5.67 5.16
CA GLY A 83 15.44 -5.60 6.61
C GLY A 83 15.64 -6.94 7.30
N TRP A 84 15.49 -6.92 8.62
CA TRP A 84 15.49 -8.11 9.45
C TRP A 84 14.20 -8.23 10.22
N ILE A 85 13.70 -9.46 10.29
CA ILE A 85 12.56 -9.88 11.09
C ILE A 85 13.04 -10.88 12.13
N LYS A 86 12.70 -10.65 13.40
CA LYS A 86 13.09 -11.53 14.50
C LYS A 86 11.94 -11.79 15.45
N LYS A 87 11.62 -13.06 15.65
CA LYS A 87 10.73 -13.51 16.73
C LYS A 87 11.47 -13.38 18.07
N VAL A 88 10.98 -12.52 18.95
CA VAL A 88 11.59 -12.22 20.25
C VAL A 88 10.88 -12.98 21.38
N ALA A 89 9.56 -13.18 21.26
CA ALA A 89 8.75 -13.97 22.18
C ALA A 89 7.63 -14.72 21.41
N PRO A 90 6.87 -15.64 22.04
CA PRO A 90 5.82 -16.42 21.37
C PRO A 90 4.86 -15.60 20.51
N ASP A 91 4.48 -14.41 20.96
CA ASP A 91 3.55 -13.50 20.29
C ASP A 91 4.17 -12.13 19.97
N LEU A 92 5.51 -12.03 19.95
CA LEU A 92 6.23 -10.80 19.67
C LEU A 92 7.26 -11.01 18.57
N THR A 93 7.07 -10.35 17.45
CA THR A 93 8.06 -10.22 16.38
C THR A 93 8.43 -8.77 16.22
N LEU A 94 9.72 -8.49 16.04
CA LEU A 94 10.20 -7.17 15.69
C LEU A 94 10.80 -7.20 14.30
N ALA A 95 10.64 -6.10 13.57
CA ALA A 95 11.15 -5.89 12.24
C ALA A 95 11.80 -4.51 12.13
N GLY A 96 12.80 -4.38 11.27
CA GLY A 96 13.35 -3.09 10.91
C GLY A 96 14.31 -3.18 9.73
N GLY A 97 14.49 -2.07 9.04
CA GLY A 97 15.25 -2.04 7.80
C GLY A 97 15.16 -0.71 7.08
N ILE A 98 15.48 -0.75 5.79
CA ILE A 98 15.42 0.39 4.88
C ILE A 98 14.42 0.10 3.78
N SER A 99 13.69 1.12 3.37
CA SER A 99 12.80 1.08 2.21
C SER A 99 13.10 2.23 1.26
N ASN A 100 12.80 2.01 -0.01
CA ASN A 100 12.80 3.02 -1.04
C ASN A 100 11.45 2.97 -1.76
N ASN A 101 10.72 4.07 -1.70
CA ASN A 101 9.52 4.29 -2.48
C ASN A 101 9.87 5.17 -3.68
N THR A 102 9.59 4.69 -4.88
CA THR A 102 9.84 5.36 -6.14
C THR A 102 8.50 5.58 -6.85
N GLU A 103 8.19 6.83 -7.17
CA GLU A 103 7.03 7.20 -7.96
C GLU A 103 7.48 7.59 -9.38
N LEU A 104 6.89 6.93 -10.37
CA LEU A 104 7.15 7.15 -11.79
C LEU A 104 5.92 7.77 -12.44
N ASN A 105 6.00 9.07 -12.70
CA ASN A 105 4.93 9.83 -13.32
C ASN A 105 5.10 9.82 -14.84
N LEU A 106 4.14 9.22 -15.56
CA LEU A 106 4.07 9.20 -17.02
C LEU A 106 3.05 10.23 -17.50
N THR A 107 3.51 11.30 -18.15
CA THR A 107 2.60 12.23 -18.84
C THR A 107 2.62 11.94 -20.34
N LEU A 108 1.46 11.74 -20.95
CA LEU A 108 1.34 11.65 -22.41
C LEU A 108 1.60 13.02 -23.05
N ALA A 109 2.29 13.03 -24.18
CA ALA A 109 2.46 14.25 -24.97
C ALA A 109 1.13 14.65 -25.60
N GLU A 110 0.62 15.85 -25.28
CA GLU A 110 -0.60 16.37 -25.92
C GLU A 110 -0.43 16.46 -27.45
N GLY A 111 -1.38 15.91 -28.20
CA GLY A 111 -1.50 16.12 -29.65
C GLY A 111 -0.75 15.16 -30.57
N ILE A 112 -0.17 14.06 -30.07
CA ILE A 112 0.43 13.01 -30.93
C ILE A 112 -0.38 11.71 -30.80
N PRO A 113 -1.02 11.22 -31.88
CA PRO A 113 -1.91 10.05 -31.84
C PRO A 113 -1.19 8.70 -31.71
N ASP A 114 0.15 8.68 -31.69
CA ASP A 114 0.95 7.47 -31.53
C ASP A 114 1.85 7.60 -30.29
N ILE A 115 1.79 6.55 -29.46
CA ILE A 115 2.38 6.38 -28.13
C ILE A 115 3.85 6.85 -28.12
N LEU A 116 4.07 8.08 -27.65
CA LEU A 116 5.39 8.59 -27.30
C LEU A 116 5.27 9.18 -25.89
N PHE A 117 5.90 8.51 -24.91
CA PHE A 117 5.98 8.98 -23.53
C PHE A 117 6.55 10.42 -23.52
N GLY A 118 5.77 11.39 -23.00
CA GLY A 118 6.10 12.81 -23.09
C GLY A 118 7.17 13.23 -22.08
N THR A 119 6.91 13.02 -20.79
CA THR A 119 7.86 13.31 -19.71
C THR A 119 7.78 12.22 -18.65
N VAL A 120 8.94 11.69 -18.26
CA VAL A 120 9.07 10.76 -17.13
C VAL A 120 9.65 11.54 -15.96
N ARG A 121 8.89 11.70 -14.87
CA ARG A 121 9.43 12.23 -13.61
C ARG A 121 9.66 11.10 -12.63
N TYR A 122 10.81 11.17 -11.97
CA TYR A 122 11.26 10.22 -10.97
C TYR A 122 11.34 10.95 -9.63
N GLU A 123 10.51 10.55 -8.68
CA GLU A 123 10.56 11.01 -7.30
C GLU A 123 10.85 9.79 -6.42
N SER A 124 11.86 9.86 -5.56
CA SER A 124 12.24 8.75 -4.67
C SER A 124 12.33 9.20 -3.23
N LEU A 125 11.74 8.40 -2.34
CA LEU A 125 11.74 8.60 -0.91
C LEU A 125 12.45 7.41 -0.26
N ASN A 126 13.56 7.67 0.43
CA ASN A 126 14.29 6.65 1.17
C ASN A 126 13.91 6.77 2.65
N GLU A 127 13.56 5.65 3.27
CA GLU A 127 13.07 5.61 4.64
C GLU A 127 13.79 4.52 5.44
N PHE A 128 13.94 4.76 6.74
CA PHE A 128 14.17 3.69 7.71
C PHE A 128 12.82 3.26 8.28
N PHE A 129 12.57 1.97 8.39
CA PHE A 129 11.38 1.47 9.06
C PHE A 129 11.72 0.63 10.29
N ILE A 130 10.83 0.70 11.27
CA ILE A 130 10.83 -0.16 12.45
C ILE A 130 9.39 -0.55 12.77
N GLY A 131 9.21 -1.78 13.21
CA GLY A 131 7.88 -2.27 13.52
C GLY A 131 7.91 -3.68 14.07
N GLY A 132 6.76 -4.33 13.98
CA GLY A 132 6.60 -5.67 14.48
C GLY A 132 5.14 -5.98 14.76
N ASN A 133 4.91 -7.17 15.29
CA ASN A 133 3.60 -7.58 15.76
C ASN A 133 3.67 -8.01 17.22
N ILE A 134 2.63 -7.66 17.98
CA ILE A 134 2.36 -8.14 19.31
C ILE A 134 0.93 -8.69 19.37
N SER A 135 0.81 -10.01 19.52
CA SER A 135 -0.50 -10.70 19.50
C SER A 135 -1.31 -10.31 18.25
N LEU A 136 -2.47 -9.66 18.43
CA LEU A 136 -3.40 -9.25 17.38
C LEU A 136 -3.02 -7.93 16.69
N PHE A 137 -2.00 -7.22 17.17
CA PHE A 137 -1.63 -5.90 16.66
C PHE A 137 -0.32 -5.97 15.90
N THR A 138 -0.29 -5.36 14.71
CA THR A 138 0.92 -5.11 13.93
C THR A 138 1.09 -3.61 13.79
N GLY A 139 2.32 -3.13 14.00
CA GLY A 139 2.65 -1.71 13.85
C GLY A 139 3.93 -1.54 13.07
N LEU A 140 3.97 -0.59 12.14
CA LEU A 140 5.18 -0.11 11.48
C LEU A 140 5.24 1.41 11.51
N ALA A 141 6.45 1.93 11.65
CA ALA A 141 6.77 3.33 11.53
C ALA A 141 7.85 3.48 10.47
N PHE A 142 7.63 4.38 9.52
CA PHE A 142 8.57 4.75 8.46
C PHE A 142 9.04 6.17 8.74
N PHE A 143 10.35 6.35 8.73
CA PHE A 143 11.02 7.61 8.99
C PHE A 143 11.80 7.98 7.76
N GLY A 144 11.33 9.01 7.08
CA GLY A 144 12.01 9.55 5.92
C GLY A 144 13.41 10.09 6.25
N ILE A 145 14.35 9.85 5.34
CA ILE A 145 15.71 10.39 5.41
C ILE A 145 15.69 11.82 4.83
N ASN A 146 16.37 12.77 5.50
CA ASN A 146 16.46 14.20 5.14
C ASN A 146 15.15 15.01 5.34
N ASP A 147 14.65 15.10 6.58
CA ASP A 147 13.48 15.92 6.98
C ASP A 147 12.18 15.59 6.22
N THR A 148 12.07 14.35 5.73
CA THR A 148 10.86 13.84 5.09
C THR A 148 9.85 13.35 6.14
N PRO A 149 8.54 13.41 5.84
CA PRO A 149 7.48 13.00 6.75
C PRO A 149 7.66 11.61 7.35
N SER A 150 7.11 11.40 8.55
CA SER A 150 7.00 10.07 9.15
C SER A 150 5.61 9.49 8.91
N ASN A 151 5.57 8.23 8.52
CA ASN A 151 4.34 7.49 8.25
C ASN A 151 4.19 6.36 9.26
N PHE A 152 2.97 6.13 9.73
CA PHE A 152 2.67 5.06 10.67
C PHE A 152 1.56 4.18 10.14
N ILE A 153 1.73 2.89 10.37
CA ILE A 153 0.78 1.87 9.97
C ILE A 153 0.46 1.02 11.17
N GLY A 154 -0.83 0.85 11.44
CA GLY A 154 -1.35 -0.09 12.43
C GLY A 154 -2.31 -1.05 11.77
N ILE A 155 -2.21 -2.34 12.08
CA ILE A 155 -3.16 -3.37 11.69
C ILE A 155 -3.61 -4.10 12.95
N PHE A 156 -4.92 -4.29 13.07
CA PHE A 156 -5.54 -5.06 14.13
C PHE A 156 -6.30 -6.23 13.53
N ASP A 157 -5.87 -7.44 13.87
CA ASP A 157 -6.51 -8.70 13.49
C ASP A 157 -7.80 -8.88 14.30
N LEU A 158 -8.92 -9.07 13.59
CA LEU A 158 -10.24 -9.24 14.18
C LEU A 158 -10.66 -10.70 14.33
N ASN A 159 -9.89 -11.68 13.84
CA ASN A 159 -10.20 -13.12 13.91
C ASN A 159 -9.97 -13.73 15.30
N PHE A 160 -10.49 -13.09 16.35
CA PHE A 160 -10.42 -13.56 17.73
C PHE A 160 -11.80 -13.51 18.41
N GLY A 161 -11.92 -14.17 19.57
CA GLY A 161 -13.15 -14.18 20.35
C GLY A 161 -14.37 -14.64 19.53
N PRO A 162 -15.48 -13.87 19.47
CA PRO A 162 -16.67 -14.22 18.69
C PRO A 162 -16.43 -14.38 17.18
N LEU A 163 -15.40 -13.71 16.63
CA LEU A 163 -15.11 -13.69 15.20
C LEU A 163 -14.09 -14.77 14.77
N LYS A 164 -13.53 -15.53 15.74
CA LYS A 164 -12.47 -16.53 15.49
C LYS A 164 -12.83 -17.59 14.45
N ASN A 165 -14.11 -17.97 14.36
CA ASN A 165 -14.57 -19.05 13.48
C ASN A 165 -15.14 -18.54 12.15
N ILE A 166 -15.05 -17.24 11.87
CA ILE A 166 -15.47 -16.69 10.59
C ILE A 166 -14.46 -17.16 9.52
N PRO A 167 -14.91 -17.79 8.42
CA PRO A 167 -14.01 -18.41 7.43
C PRO A 167 -13.48 -17.39 6.41
N VAL A 168 -13.21 -16.18 6.86
CA VAL A 168 -12.56 -15.07 6.16
C VAL A 168 -11.67 -14.32 7.16
N ASP A 169 -10.55 -13.80 6.70
CA ASP A 169 -9.69 -12.95 7.50
C ASP A 169 -10.32 -11.55 7.58
N LEU A 170 -10.36 -11.00 8.78
CA LEU A 170 -10.97 -9.72 9.12
C LEU A 170 -9.92 -8.85 9.79
N SER A 171 -9.77 -7.61 9.34
CA SER A 171 -8.82 -6.69 9.98
C SER A 171 -9.24 -5.25 9.85
N VAL A 172 -8.76 -4.42 10.77
CA VAL A 172 -8.80 -2.96 10.66
C VAL A 172 -7.38 -2.47 10.52
N MET A 173 -7.18 -1.57 9.57
CA MET A 173 -5.91 -0.95 9.28
C MET A 173 -6.03 0.56 9.35
N SER A 174 -5.01 1.20 9.89
CA SER A 174 -4.88 2.66 9.91
C SER A 174 -3.54 3.07 9.35
N VAL A 175 -3.57 4.10 8.50
CA VAL A 175 -2.39 4.82 8.05
C VAL A 175 -2.45 6.20 8.66
N THR A 176 -1.34 6.69 9.19
CA THR A 176 -1.23 8.06 9.66
C THR A 176 -0.05 8.73 9.00
N GLU A 177 -0.31 9.88 8.39
CA GLU A 177 0.68 10.76 7.77
C GLU A 177 0.42 12.20 8.24
N ASN A 178 1.47 12.91 8.68
CA ASN A 178 1.43 14.34 8.98
C ASN A 178 0.23 14.80 9.84
N SER A 179 -0.17 13.98 10.83
CA SER A 179 -1.27 14.19 11.79
C SER A 179 -2.68 13.80 11.34
N ALA A 180 -2.85 13.29 10.13
CA ALA A 180 -4.13 12.84 9.62
C ALA A 180 -4.08 11.36 9.22
N SER A 181 -5.23 10.69 9.27
CA SER A 181 -5.28 9.23 9.24
C SER A 181 -6.36 8.70 8.32
N ASP A 182 -6.01 7.67 7.55
CA ASP A 182 -6.92 6.87 6.75
C ASP A 182 -7.21 5.56 7.50
N LEU A 183 -8.42 5.04 7.30
CA LEU A 183 -8.92 3.86 8.00
C LEU A 183 -9.51 2.87 7.00
N PHE A 184 -9.14 1.60 7.15
CA PHE A 184 -9.50 0.53 6.24
C PHE A 184 -10.06 -0.64 7.04
N PHE A 185 -11.24 -1.11 6.67
CA PHE A 185 -11.82 -2.34 7.15
C PHE A 185 -11.75 -3.37 6.03
N MET A 186 -11.02 -4.47 6.27
CA MET A 186 -10.66 -5.43 5.24
C MET A 186 -11.23 -6.81 5.56
N LEU A 187 -11.80 -7.44 4.54
CA LEU A 187 -12.25 -8.83 4.57
C LEU A 187 -11.59 -9.57 3.42
N LYS A 188 -11.00 -10.73 3.68
CA LYS A 188 -10.33 -11.50 2.63
C LYS A 188 -10.41 -13.00 2.83
N LYS A 189 -10.29 -13.73 1.74
CA LYS A 189 -10.18 -15.17 1.75
C LYS A 189 -9.19 -15.63 0.71
N THR A 190 -8.18 -16.35 1.16
CA THR A 190 -7.22 -17.03 0.28
C THR A 190 -7.48 -18.53 0.30
N THR A 191 -7.58 -19.12 -0.88
CA THR A 191 -7.72 -20.57 -1.06
C THR A 191 -6.35 -21.24 -0.90
N THR A 192 -6.34 -22.55 -0.64
CA THR A 192 -5.10 -23.34 -0.59
C THR A 192 -4.32 -23.37 -1.90
N LYS A 193 -4.94 -22.96 -3.01
CA LYS A 193 -4.31 -22.82 -4.34
C LYS A 193 -3.78 -21.40 -4.60
N GLY A 194 -3.80 -20.52 -3.61
CA GLY A 194 -3.26 -19.16 -3.72
C GLY A 194 -4.24 -18.13 -4.29
N PHE A 195 -5.42 -18.52 -4.78
CA PHE A 195 -6.45 -17.56 -5.21
C PHE A 195 -6.99 -16.80 -4.01
N THR A 196 -7.00 -15.48 -4.11
CA THR A 196 -7.50 -14.57 -3.08
C THR A 196 -8.63 -13.74 -3.64
N ALA A 197 -9.68 -13.55 -2.84
CA ALA A 197 -10.72 -12.56 -3.09
C ALA A 197 -10.97 -11.80 -1.79
N GLY A 198 -11.26 -10.51 -1.90
CA GLY A 198 -11.65 -9.72 -0.74
C GLY A 198 -12.32 -8.41 -1.08
N TYR A 199 -12.61 -7.69 -0.01
CA TYR A 199 -13.30 -6.42 -0.01
C TYR A 199 -12.70 -5.51 1.05
N THR A 200 -12.58 -4.23 0.71
CA THR A 200 -12.16 -3.17 1.62
C THR A 200 -13.20 -2.07 1.63
N PHE A 201 -13.62 -1.69 2.83
CA PHE A 201 -14.36 -0.45 3.08
C PHE A 201 -13.43 0.52 3.79
N SER A 202 -13.26 1.71 3.25
CA SER A 202 -12.28 2.66 3.75
C SER A 202 -12.86 4.06 3.93
N ARG A 203 -12.27 4.81 4.85
CA ARG A 203 -12.39 6.25 4.96
C ARG A 203 -11.02 6.83 4.65
N GLU A 204 -10.93 7.58 3.57
CA GLU A 204 -9.66 8.08 3.04
C GLU A 204 -9.75 9.57 2.76
N ARG A 205 -8.61 10.23 2.89
CA ARG A 205 -8.42 11.61 2.45
C ARG A 205 -8.12 11.64 0.97
N PHE A 206 -8.75 12.53 0.23
CA PHE A 206 -8.49 12.75 -1.19
C PHE A 206 -8.41 14.23 -1.52
N GLU A 207 -7.68 14.57 -2.57
CA GLU A 207 -7.66 15.92 -3.12
C GLU A 207 -8.88 16.12 -4.04
N SER A 208 -9.61 17.20 -3.81
CA SER A 208 -10.70 17.66 -4.66
C SER A 208 -10.44 19.10 -5.08
N GLU A 209 -11.16 19.58 -6.09
CA GLU A 209 -11.04 20.95 -6.57
C GLU A 209 -12.28 21.77 -6.20
N GLU A 210 -12.06 22.94 -5.60
CA GLU A 210 -13.13 23.89 -5.30
C GLU A 210 -12.94 25.16 -6.13
N THR A 211 -13.96 25.58 -6.88
CA THR A 211 -13.93 26.87 -7.60
C THR A 211 -14.35 27.99 -6.66
N ARG A 212 -13.40 28.83 -6.25
CA ARG A 212 -13.67 30.01 -5.42
C ARG A 212 -13.84 31.24 -6.28
N THR A 213 -14.97 31.92 -6.12
CA THR A 213 -15.30 33.11 -6.90
C THR A 213 -15.17 34.37 -6.04
N PHE A 214 -14.30 35.29 -6.47
CA PHE A 214 -14.03 36.56 -5.80
C PHE A 214 -14.63 37.70 -6.61
N THR A 215 -15.50 38.50 -5.98
CA THR A 215 -16.06 39.72 -6.59
C THR A 215 -15.48 40.95 -5.92
N LYS A 216 -14.79 41.80 -6.67
CA LYS A 216 -14.23 43.07 -6.19
C LYS A 216 -14.54 44.18 -7.19
N GLN A 217 -15.20 45.25 -6.73
CA GLN A 217 -15.57 46.42 -7.55
C GLN A 217 -16.33 46.06 -8.84
N GLY A 218 -17.24 45.08 -8.78
CA GLY A 218 -18.04 44.64 -9.93
C GLY A 218 -17.32 43.70 -10.91
N HIS A 219 -16.05 43.40 -10.68
CA HIS A 219 -15.30 42.39 -11.42
C HIS A 219 -15.27 41.07 -10.65
N THR A 220 -15.51 39.97 -11.36
CA THR A 220 -15.53 38.61 -10.81
C THR A 220 -14.34 37.82 -11.34
N LYS A 221 -13.61 37.16 -10.45
CA LYS A 221 -12.54 36.22 -10.80
C LYS A 221 -12.76 34.91 -10.07
N SER A 222 -12.83 33.81 -10.82
CA SER A 222 -12.90 32.46 -10.26
C SER A 222 -11.52 31.82 -10.30
N ILE A 223 -11.13 31.18 -9.20
CA ILE A 223 -9.86 30.46 -9.05
C ILE A 223 -10.19 29.08 -8.51
N THR A 224 -9.79 28.05 -9.24
CA THR A 224 -9.83 26.67 -8.76
C THR A 224 -8.70 26.46 -7.76
N VAL A 225 -9.03 25.99 -6.57
CA VAL A 225 -8.05 25.67 -5.52
C VAL A 225 -8.21 24.23 -5.10
N PRO A 226 -7.09 23.50 -4.88
CA PRO A 226 -7.17 22.16 -4.30
C PRO A 226 -7.64 22.27 -2.85
N VAL A 227 -8.54 21.37 -2.46
CA VAL A 227 -9.07 21.21 -1.12
C VAL A 227 -9.00 19.75 -0.73
N GLN A 228 -8.55 19.47 0.49
CA GLN A 228 -8.54 18.12 1.04
C GLN A 228 -9.93 17.80 1.59
N GLN A 229 -10.46 16.62 1.23
CA GLN A 229 -11.74 16.12 1.72
C GLN A 229 -11.60 14.68 2.21
N ASP A 230 -12.56 14.24 3.04
CA ASP A 230 -12.67 12.84 3.46
C ASP A 230 -13.80 12.17 2.68
N GLY A 231 -13.53 10.97 2.18
CA GLY A 231 -14.48 10.15 1.43
C GLY A 231 -14.60 8.75 2.02
N PHE A 232 -15.64 8.05 1.63
CA PHE A 232 -15.78 6.62 1.89
C PHE A 232 -15.67 5.86 0.58
N PHE A 233 -14.83 4.84 0.56
CA PHE A 233 -14.53 4.08 -0.65
C PHE A 233 -14.77 2.59 -0.44
N ASN A 234 -15.06 1.93 -1.54
CA ASN A 234 -15.29 0.50 -1.63
C ASN A 234 -14.37 -0.07 -2.69
N THR A 235 -13.62 -1.11 -2.33
CA THR A 235 -12.71 -1.79 -3.24
C THR A 235 -12.95 -3.28 -3.16
N ILE A 236 -13.16 -3.92 -4.31
CA ILE A 236 -13.15 -5.37 -4.46
C ILE A 236 -11.84 -5.74 -5.14
N TYR A 237 -11.20 -6.81 -4.68
CA TYR A 237 -9.96 -7.27 -5.30
C TYR A 237 -9.91 -8.78 -5.41
N ILE A 238 -9.25 -9.23 -6.47
CA ILE A 238 -9.03 -10.63 -6.77
C ILE A 238 -7.56 -10.77 -7.15
N GLY A 239 -6.89 -11.79 -6.60
CA GLY A 239 -5.50 -12.03 -6.92
C GLY A 239 -5.08 -13.47 -6.80
N VAL A 240 -3.83 -13.71 -7.16
CA VAL A 240 -3.17 -15.00 -7.05
C VAL A 240 -1.86 -14.80 -6.32
N THR A 241 -1.59 -15.69 -5.37
CA THR A 241 -0.34 -15.76 -4.61
C THR A 241 0.31 -17.12 -4.86
N PHE A 242 1.64 -17.15 -4.90
CA PHE A 242 2.43 -18.37 -5.13
C PHE A 242 3.77 -18.36 -4.39
#